data_AF-A0A970E0F6-F1
#
_entry.id   AF-A0A970E0F6-F1
#
_cell.length_a   1.000
_cell.length_b   1.000
_cell.length_c   1.000
_cell.angle_alpha   90.00
_cell.angle_beta   90.00
_cell.angle_gamma   90.00
#
_symmetry.space_group_name_H-M   'P 1'
#
loop_
_entity.id
_entity.type
_entity.pdbx_description
1 polymer ?
#
loop_
_entity_poly.entity_id
_entity_poly.type
_entity_poly.pdbx_seq_one_letter_code
_entity_poly.pdbx_strand_id
1 'polypeptide(L)'
;MRYLRIVLAVLMMLNLSVAVVAQEMLEDGADMEWIRYEVEDAAHLVDLRLTQTAKGYSGRGYAVGFTNDTGSAIFSVEIEQAGIYEVVVGYRAPNGEKYAMFLLNDEAVGNVYLPATGTFSQAHAGKVLLNEGINTLTIEKGWGWYELDYIALRPAETIQIPQVSAEPINPNATPEVRALLQFLAANFGKRIIAGQQEYNGRLMRDTTYIKRITGKEPALLGLDFMDYSPSRVERGTKSHDVEAALDWHKRGGIVAFTWHWNAPKGLEVNGREWWSGFYTDATNFDIAAALADPESEDYQLILRDIDAIAVQLKRLQDAGVPVLWRPLHEAEGGWFWWGANGPEPCKELWKLLYHRLTEHHQLNNLLWVWNSISPEWYPGDEYVDIVSCDIYTQPLSYGPSPAEFERLLELGERPKISAMAENGGIPDPDAAQAYGAMWSWFMTWNGDILRDWNDSEHLRRVYNHPLVITLDQLELWSNL
;
A
#
# COMPACT_ATOMS: atom_id res chain seq x y z
N MET A 1 -49.32 31.57 30.10
CA MET A 1 -48.27 30.69 30.69
C MET A 1 -48.84 29.32 31.09
N ARG A 2 -49.24 28.47 30.12
CA ARG A 2 -49.50 27.04 30.40
C ARG A 2 -49.41 26.10 29.19
N TYR A 3 -49.10 26.62 27.99
CA TYR A 3 -48.95 25.81 26.76
C TYR A 3 -47.53 25.79 26.18
N LEU A 4 -46.54 26.42 26.84
CA LEU A 4 -45.13 26.44 26.40
C LEU A 4 -44.18 25.59 27.26
N ARG A 5 -44.72 24.68 28.10
CA ARG A 5 -43.91 23.76 28.93
C ARG A 5 -44.09 22.28 28.61
N ILE A 6 -45.00 21.92 27.70
CA ILE A 6 -45.23 20.52 27.31
C ILE A 6 -44.50 20.15 26.00
N VAL A 7 -44.21 21.13 25.13
CA VAL A 7 -43.50 20.87 23.87
C VAL A 7 -41.97 20.73 24.05
N LEU A 8 -41.38 21.35 25.08
CA LEU A 8 -39.95 21.16 25.38
C LEU A 8 -39.62 19.88 26.16
N ALA A 9 -40.59 19.26 26.85
CA ALA A 9 -40.36 18.01 27.57
C ALA A 9 -40.39 16.79 26.63
N VAL A 10 -41.13 16.86 25.52
CA VAL A 10 -41.24 15.75 24.55
C VAL A 10 -40.07 15.75 23.56
N LEU A 11 -39.52 16.91 23.18
CA LEU A 11 -38.32 16.99 22.34
C LEU A 11 -37.01 16.66 23.10
N MET A 12 -36.96 16.83 24.43
CA MET A 12 -35.80 16.37 25.22
C MET A 12 -35.84 14.87 25.50
N MET A 13 -37.00 14.21 25.54
CA MET A 13 -37.08 12.76 25.70
C MET A 13 -36.80 11.98 24.40
N LEU A 14 -37.04 12.58 23.22
CA LEU A 14 -36.71 11.97 21.93
C LEU A 14 -35.22 12.08 21.55
N ASN A 15 -34.48 13.02 22.14
CA ASN A 15 -33.02 13.12 21.98
C ASN A 15 -32.23 12.35 23.06
N LEU A 16 -32.85 11.99 24.19
CA LEU A 16 -32.22 11.07 25.14
C LEU A 16 -32.35 9.61 24.72
N SER A 17 -33.38 9.22 23.96
CA SER A 17 -33.53 7.83 23.50
C SER A 17 -32.56 7.45 22.37
N VAL A 18 -32.12 8.40 21.54
CA VAL A 18 -31.10 8.13 20.51
C VAL A 18 -29.69 8.21 21.10
N ALA A 19 -29.46 9.09 22.08
CA ALA A 19 -28.20 9.14 22.80
C ALA A 19 -28.01 7.94 23.75
N VAL A 20 -29.05 7.47 24.44
CA VAL A 20 -28.96 6.26 25.28
C VAL A 20 -28.87 4.99 24.44
N VAL A 21 -29.52 4.91 23.27
CA VAL A 21 -29.32 3.77 22.35
C VAL A 21 -27.95 3.83 21.67
N ALA A 22 -27.43 5.02 21.32
CA ALA A 22 -26.07 5.16 20.82
C ALA A 22 -25.02 4.93 21.92
N GLN A 23 -25.34 5.22 23.19
CA GLN A 23 -24.43 5.04 24.31
C GLN A 23 -24.48 3.61 24.87
N GLU A 24 -25.63 2.92 24.79
CA GLU A 24 -25.72 1.46 24.97
C GLU A 24 -25.06 0.70 23.81
N MET A 25 -25.07 1.23 22.58
CA MET A 25 -24.31 0.66 21.45
C MET A 25 -22.83 1.06 21.42
N LEU A 26 -22.39 2.01 22.25
CA LEU A 26 -20.98 2.40 22.42
C LEU A 26 -20.35 1.80 23.69
N GLU A 27 -21.15 1.18 24.57
CA GLU A 27 -20.68 0.38 25.70
C GLU A 27 -20.56 -1.12 25.37
N ASP A 28 -21.03 -1.55 24.19
CA ASP A 28 -20.94 -2.94 23.70
C ASP A 28 -19.76 -3.17 22.72
N GLY A 29 -18.71 -2.35 22.85
CA GLY A 29 -17.35 -2.82 22.58
C GLY A 29 -16.93 -3.82 23.66
N ALA A 30 -17.76 -4.85 23.89
CA ALA A 30 -17.41 -5.97 24.74
C ALA A 30 -16.05 -6.49 24.23
N ASP A 31 -15.14 -6.79 25.14
CA ASP A 31 -14.03 -7.70 24.88
C ASP A 31 -14.61 -9.01 24.34
N MET A 32 -14.90 -9.06 23.03
CA MET A 32 -15.44 -10.23 22.37
C MET A 32 -14.39 -11.32 22.53
N GLU A 33 -14.73 -12.32 23.33
CA GLU A 33 -13.82 -13.38 23.70
C GLU A 33 -13.37 -14.12 22.43
N TRP A 34 -12.07 -14.35 22.31
CA TRP A 34 -11.50 -15.10 21.20
C TRP A 34 -12.10 -16.50 21.13
N ILE A 35 -12.77 -16.82 20.02
CA ILE A 35 -13.24 -18.16 19.71
C ILE A 35 -12.03 -18.99 19.27
N ARG A 36 -11.57 -19.88 20.15
CA ARG A 36 -10.39 -20.71 19.91
C ARG A 36 -10.75 -22.04 19.26
N TYR A 37 -9.94 -22.42 18.27
CA TYR A 37 -9.93 -23.73 17.63
C TYR A 37 -8.58 -24.38 17.90
N GLU A 38 -8.58 -25.36 18.81
CA GLU A 38 -7.36 -26.07 19.23
C GLU A 38 -6.85 -26.97 18.08
N VAL A 39 -5.53 -27.05 17.89
CA VAL A 39 -4.94 -27.77 16.74
C VAL A 39 -5.19 -29.28 16.78
N GLU A 40 -5.40 -29.86 17.97
CA GLU A 40 -5.79 -31.26 18.13
C GLU A 40 -7.20 -31.57 17.62
N ASP A 41 -8.03 -30.55 17.42
CA ASP A 41 -9.37 -30.65 16.87
C ASP A 41 -9.44 -30.10 15.43
N ALA A 42 -8.29 -29.78 14.83
CA ALA A 42 -8.20 -29.40 13.43
C ALA A 42 -8.80 -30.51 12.53
N ALA A 43 -9.48 -30.11 11.45
CA ALA A 43 -10.11 -31.03 10.52
C ALA A 43 -9.09 -31.99 9.91
N HIS A 44 -7.90 -31.48 9.57
CA HIS A 44 -6.79 -32.27 9.06
C HIS A 44 -5.44 -31.76 9.55
N LEU A 45 -4.55 -32.71 9.83
CA LEU A 45 -3.11 -32.48 10.05
C LEU A 45 -2.34 -33.27 8.99
N VAL A 46 -1.65 -32.57 8.09
CA VAL A 46 -0.87 -33.18 7.00
C VAL A 46 0.60 -33.11 7.38
N ASP A 47 1.26 -34.27 7.50
CA ASP A 47 2.67 -34.39 7.92
C ASP A 47 3.03 -33.75 9.27
N LEU A 48 2.02 -33.44 10.08
CA LEU A 48 2.17 -32.97 11.46
C LEU A 48 1.83 -34.08 12.46
N ARG A 49 2.36 -33.95 13.66
CA ARG A 49 2.01 -34.81 14.80
C ARG A 49 1.72 -33.96 16.04
N LEU A 50 0.80 -34.45 16.86
CA LEU A 50 0.50 -33.85 18.15
C LEU A 50 1.52 -34.29 19.21
N THR A 51 1.85 -33.39 20.13
CA THR A 51 2.70 -33.67 21.28
C THR A 51 2.32 -32.81 22.49
N GLN A 52 2.97 -33.08 23.63
CA GLN A 52 2.70 -32.48 24.95
C GLN A 52 4.00 -32.19 25.72
N THR A 53 5.13 -32.12 25.03
CA THR A 53 6.46 -32.11 25.67
C THR A 53 6.85 -30.73 26.20
N ALA A 54 6.46 -29.65 25.52
CA ALA A 54 6.57 -28.29 26.04
C ALA A 54 5.44 -27.99 27.03
N LYS A 55 5.63 -26.98 27.88
CA LYS A 55 4.61 -26.49 28.82
C LYS A 55 3.98 -25.20 28.28
N GLY A 56 2.74 -24.93 28.67
CA GLY A 56 2.05 -23.66 28.40
C GLY A 56 1.21 -23.64 27.12
N TYR A 57 1.05 -24.78 26.45
CA TYR A 57 0.07 -24.96 25.36
C TYR A 57 -1.36 -25.00 25.91
N SER A 58 -2.37 -24.70 25.08
CA SER A 58 -3.79 -24.82 25.43
C SER A 58 -4.38 -26.18 25.05
N GLY A 59 -5.59 -26.47 25.53
CA GLY A 59 -6.22 -27.76 25.27
C GLY A 59 -5.41 -28.97 25.75
N ARG A 60 -5.22 -29.94 24.85
CA ARG A 60 -4.70 -31.29 25.07
C ARG A 60 -3.33 -31.49 24.46
N GLY A 61 -2.85 -30.60 23.60
CA GLY A 61 -1.53 -30.72 22.99
C GLY A 61 -1.29 -29.62 21.97
N TYR A 62 -0.23 -29.79 21.19
CA TYR A 62 0.11 -28.87 20.10
C TYR A 62 0.76 -29.65 18.96
N ALA A 63 0.72 -29.09 17.75
CA ALA A 63 1.27 -29.70 16.55
C ALA A 63 2.75 -29.31 16.35
N VAL A 64 3.54 -30.31 15.97
CA VAL A 64 4.92 -30.18 15.49
C VAL A 64 5.06 -30.92 14.16
N GLY A 65 6.17 -30.66 13.44
CA GLY A 65 6.46 -31.35 12.18
C GLY A 65 6.35 -30.48 10.94
N PHE A 66 6.27 -29.16 11.09
CA PHE A 66 6.45 -28.19 10.00
C PHE A 66 7.91 -28.21 9.49
N THR A 67 8.37 -29.35 8.98
CA THR A 67 9.69 -29.57 8.37
C THR A 67 9.56 -29.99 6.91
N ASN A 68 8.46 -30.63 6.54
CA ASN A 68 8.15 -31.01 5.16
C ASN A 68 7.34 -29.90 4.48
N ASP A 69 7.55 -29.69 3.18
CA ASP A 69 6.85 -28.64 2.40
C ASP A 69 5.33 -28.83 2.35
N THR A 70 4.84 -30.04 2.60
CA THR A 70 3.42 -30.41 2.71
C THR A 70 2.82 -30.22 4.11
N GLY A 71 3.63 -29.83 5.10
CA GLY A 71 3.22 -29.68 6.48
C GLY A 71 2.13 -28.62 6.64
N SER A 72 0.92 -29.03 7.02
CA SER A 72 -0.23 -28.12 7.18
C SER A 72 -1.21 -28.56 8.27
N ALA A 73 -1.84 -27.58 8.91
CA ALA A 73 -2.99 -27.76 9.81
C ALA A 73 -4.19 -27.02 9.23
N ILE A 74 -5.29 -27.74 8.98
CA ILE A 74 -6.51 -27.24 8.36
C ILE A 74 -7.61 -27.20 9.40
N PHE A 75 -8.10 -26.01 9.73
CA PHE A 75 -9.19 -25.77 10.66
C PHE A 75 -10.49 -25.54 9.89
N SER A 76 -11.55 -26.24 10.30
CA SER A 76 -12.91 -25.96 9.83
C SER A 76 -13.59 -25.06 10.85
N VAL A 77 -13.95 -23.85 10.45
CA VAL A 77 -14.60 -22.86 11.33
C VAL A 77 -16.01 -22.60 10.84
N GLU A 78 -16.99 -22.73 11.72
CA GLU A 78 -18.40 -22.45 11.43
C GLU A 78 -18.74 -21.02 11.89
N ILE A 79 -19.26 -20.22 10.98
CA ILE A 79 -19.52 -18.79 11.16
C ILE A 79 -21.01 -18.54 11.05
N GLU A 80 -21.61 -18.01 12.11
CA GLU A 80 -23.05 -17.75 12.16
C GLU A 80 -23.46 -16.54 11.30
N GLN A 81 -22.58 -15.55 11.17
CA GLN A 81 -22.82 -14.35 10.39
C GLN A 81 -21.57 -13.99 9.60
N ALA A 82 -21.73 -13.85 8.28
CA ALA A 82 -20.64 -13.39 7.43
C ALA A 82 -20.12 -12.03 7.90
N GLY A 83 -18.80 -11.86 7.90
CA GLY A 83 -18.16 -10.65 8.42
C GLY A 83 -16.64 -10.73 8.45
N ILE A 84 -16.01 -9.65 8.90
CA ILE A 84 -14.56 -9.63 9.11
C ILE A 84 -14.26 -10.23 10.47
N TYR A 85 -13.26 -11.10 10.51
CA TYR A 85 -12.72 -11.67 11.73
C TYR A 85 -11.24 -11.37 11.81
N GLU A 86 -10.79 -10.94 12.99
CA GLU A 86 -9.37 -10.95 13.31
C GLU A 86 -8.95 -12.38 13.65
N VAL A 87 -7.77 -12.78 13.18
CA VAL A 87 -7.20 -14.10 13.40
C VAL A 87 -5.89 -13.98 14.15
N VAL A 88 -5.72 -14.77 15.21
CA VAL A 88 -4.42 -14.98 15.86
C VAL A 88 -4.04 -16.45 15.81
N VAL A 89 -2.73 -16.69 15.76
CA VAL A 89 -2.13 -18.02 15.83
C VAL A 89 -1.46 -18.17 17.18
N GLY A 90 -1.90 -19.16 17.96
CA GLY A 90 -1.18 -19.63 19.14
C GLY A 90 0.01 -20.47 18.70
N TYR A 91 1.22 -20.05 19.05
CA TYR A 91 2.45 -20.67 18.53
C TYR A 91 3.59 -20.64 19.53
N ARG A 92 4.62 -21.44 19.24
CA ARG A 92 5.94 -21.35 19.88
C ARG A 92 7.04 -21.51 18.84
N ALA A 93 8.00 -20.59 18.80
CA ALA A 93 9.12 -20.58 17.84
C ALA A 93 10.48 -20.56 18.58
N PRO A 94 10.95 -21.70 19.11
CA PRO A 94 12.11 -21.74 19.99
C PRO A 94 13.45 -21.57 19.24
N ASN A 95 13.44 -21.66 17.91
CA ASN A 95 14.64 -21.67 17.06
C ASN A 95 14.75 -20.40 16.21
N GLY A 96 14.43 -19.24 16.79
CA GLY A 96 14.40 -17.95 16.10
C GLY A 96 13.08 -17.69 15.39
N GLU A 97 12.93 -16.47 14.88
CA GLU A 97 11.73 -16.01 14.17
C GLU A 97 11.43 -16.85 12.91
N LYS A 98 10.16 -16.92 12.55
CA LYS A 98 9.63 -17.69 11.41
C LYS A 98 8.53 -16.92 10.71
N TYR A 99 8.14 -17.45 9.55
CA TYR A 99 6.91 -17.10 8.85
C TYR A 99 6.12 -18.37 8.58
N ALA A 100 4.84 -18.38 8.93
CA ALA A 100 3.90 -19.41 8.51
C ALA A 100 3.09 -18.90 7.32
N MET A 101 2.71 -19.78 6.40
CA MET A 101 1.82 -19.40 5.30
C MET A 101 0.37 -19.60 5.75
N PHE A 102 -0.50 -18.63 5.50
CA PHE A 102 -1.90 -18.62 5.92
C PHE A 102 -2.82 -18.59 4.71
N LEU A 103 -3.73 -19.56 4.64
CA LEU A 103 -4.74 -19.66 3.58
C LEU A 103 -6.14 -19.56 4.19
N LEU A 104 -7.04 -18.96 3.43
CA LEU A 104 -8.48 -18.93 3.66
C LEU A 104 -9.16 -19.61 2.48
N ASN A 105 -9.96 -20.65 2.72
CA ASN A 105 -10.69 -21.37 1.67
C ASN A 105 -9.78 -21.80 0.50
N ASP A 106 -8.61 -22.34 0.84
CA ASP A 106 -7.54 -22.79 -0.08
C ASP A 106 -6.85 -21.67 -0.88
N GLU A 107 -7.16 -20.41 -0.62
CA GLU A 107 -6.47 -19.25 -1.21
C GLU A 107 -5.47 -18.65 -0.23
N ALA A 108 -4.23 -18.41 -0.69
CA ALA A 108 -3.20 -17.78 0.13
C ALA A 108 -3.57 -16.33 0.47
N VAL A 109 -3.71 -16.05 1.77
CA VAL A 109 -3.94 -14.71 2.31
C VAL A 109 -2.62 -13.98 2.53
N GLY A 110 -1.59 -14.69 2.99
CA GLY A 110 -0.26 -14.13 3.21
C GLY A 110 0.57 -14.90 4.23
N ASN A 111 1.66 -14.29 4.69
CA ASN A 111 2.51 -14.86 5.73
C ASN A 111 2.17 -14.29 7.11
N VAL A 112 2.17 -15.15 8.13
CA VAL A 112 2.10 -14.78 9.54
C VAL A 112 3.51 -14.70 10.10
N TYR A 113 3.94 -13.52 10.53
CA TYR A 113 5.22 -13.36 11.21
C TYR A 113 5.15 -13.93 12.62
N LEU A 114 6.08 -14.84 12.93
CA LEU A 114 6.18 -15.54 14.21
C LEU A 114 7.49 -15.13 14.91
N PRO A 115 7.48 -14.12 15.79
CA PRO A 115 8.64 -13.75 16.60
C PRO A 115 9.27 -14.93 17.34
N ALA A 116 10.59 -14.87 17.57
CA ALA A 116 11.27 -15.89 18.36
C ALA A 116 10.72 -15.94 19.79
N THR A 117 10.29 -17.12 20.25
CA THR A 117 9.80 -17.29 21.61
C THR A 117 10.08 -18.69 22.17
N GLY A 118 10.53 -18.73 23.43
CA GLY A 118 10.74 -19.97 24.18
C GLY A 118 9.47 -20.54 24.83
N THR A 119 8.38 -19.77 24.86
CA THR A 119 7.08 -20.14 25.44
C THR A 119 5.97 -19.93 24.41
N PHE A 120 4.80 -20.56 24.62
CA PHE A 120 3.65 -20.28 23.77
C PHE A 120 3.23 -18.81 23.89
N SER A 121 2.93 -18.20 22.74
CA SER A 121 2.51 -16.81 22.56
C SER A 121 1.50 -16.72 21.43
N GLN A 122 0.96 -15.54 21.18
CA GLN A 122 0.10 -15.26 20.05
C GLN A 122 0.84 -14.40 19.01
N ALA A 123 0.54 -14.64 17.74
CA ALA A 123 0.90 -13.79 16.62
C ALA A 123 -0.37 -13.44 15.83
N HIS A 124 -0.48 -12.21 15.36
CA HIS A 124 -1.61 -11.79 14.53
C HIS A 124 -1.43 -12.32 13.10
N ALA A 125 -2.42 -13.06 12.61
CA ALA A 125 -2.51 -13.51 11.23
C ALA A 125 -3.30 -12.53 10.34
N GLY A 126 -3.75 -11.41 10.91
CA GLY A 126 -4.47 -10.35 10.21
C GLY A 126 -5.98 -10.52 10.29
N LYS A 127 -6.69 -9.82 9.41
CA LYS A 127 -8.14 -9.86 9.29
C LYS A 127 -8.54 -10.66 8.05
N VAL A 128 -9.61 -11.44 8.16
CA VAL A 128 -10.19 -12.23 7.06
C VAL A 128 -11.69 -12.03 6.96
N LEU A 129 -12.21 -12.02 5.74
CA LEU A 129 -13.64 -12.01 5.44
C LEU A 129 -14.14 -13.45 5.41
N LEU A 130 -14.92 -13.83 6.41
CA LEU A 130 -15.52 -15.16 6.49
C LEU A 130 -16.96 -15.13 5.99
N ASN A 131 -17.35 -16.16 5.25
CA ASN A 131 -18.73 -16.36 4.81
C ASN A 131 -19.56 -17.00 5.94
N GLU A 132 -20.88 -16.84 5.89
CA GLU A 132 -21.79 -17.62 6.75
C GLU A 132 -21.64 -19.12 6.42
N GLY A 133 -21.61 -19.96 7.45
CA GLY A 133 -21.37 -21.39 7.35
C GLY A 133 -19.90 -21.76 7.53
N ILE A 134 -19.49 -22.85 6.88
CA ILE A 134 -18.15 -23.45 7.07
C ILE A 134 -17.13 -22.74 6.18
N ASN A 135 -16.04 -22.29 6.80
CA ASN A 135 -14.83 -21.79 6.13
C ASN A 135 -13.63 -22.64 6.56
N THR A 136 -12.60 -22.71 5.71
CA THR A 136 -11.32 -23.36 6.06
C THR A 136 -10.22 -22.33 6.28
N LEU A 137 -9.54 -22.45 7.42
CA LEU A 137 -8.35 -21.67 7.74
C LEU A 137 -7.17 -22.63 7.83
N THR A 138 -6.14 -22.42 7.01
CA THR A 138 -5.01 -23.33 6.93
C THR A 138 -3.73 -22.64 7.32
N ILE A 139 -2.97 -23.24 8.24
CA ILE A 139 -1.60 -22.84 8.55
C ILE A 139 -0.65 -23.86 7.92
N GLU A 140 0.07 -23.42 6.90
CA GLU A 140 1.09 -24.22 6.22
C GLU A 140 2.50 -23.83 6.66
N LYS A 141 3.45 -24.75 6.43
CA LYS A 141 4.85 -24.68 6.86
C LYS A 141 5.51 -23.31 6.78
N GLY A 142 5.38 -22.58 5.66
CA GLY A 142 6.20 -21.39 5.41
C GLY A 142 7.70 -21.69 5.61
N TRP A 143 8.37 -21.00 6.56
CA TRP A 143 9.77 -21.26 6.94
C TRP A 143 9.94 -22.52 7.80
N GLY A 144 8.88 -22.98 8.45
CA GLY A 144 8.83 -24.20 9.26
C GLY A 144 9.47 -24.06 10.64
N TRP A 145 9.71 -25.19 11.30
CA TRP A 145 10.41 -25.27 12.59
C TRP A 145 9.80 -24.46 13.74
N TYR A 146 8.50 -24.17 13.66
CA TYR A 146 7.67 -23.68 14.76
C TYR A 146 6.71 -24.77 15.23
N GLU A 147 6.05 -24.50 16.34
CA GLU A 147 5.05 -25.34 16.99
C GLU A 147 3.73 -24.57 17.00
N LEU A 148 2.63 -25.23 16.61
CA LEU A 148 1.30 -24.62 16.48
C LEU A 148 0.38 -25.16 17.58
N ASP A 149 -0.28 -24.28 18.31
CA ASP A 149 -1.17 -24.60 19.44
C ASP A 149 -2.65 -24.50 19.02
N TYR A 150 -3.04 -23.35 18.48
CA TYR A 150 -4.41 -23.08 18.04
C TYR A 150 -4.45 -21.97 17.01
N ILE A 151 -5.62 -21.79 16.39
CA ILE A 151 -6.03 -20.49 15.86
C ILE A 151 -7.16 -19.94 16.74
N ALA A 152 -7.27 -18.63 16.83
CA ALA A 152 -8.41 -18.01 17.47
C ALA A 152 -8.94 -16.85 16.63
N LEU A 153 -10.26 -16.69 16.67
CA LEU A 153 -11.01 -15.74 15.88
C LEU A 153 -11.84 -14.84 16.77
N ARG A 154 -11.98 -13.58 16.40
CA ARG A 154 -13.03 -12.71 16.94
C ARG A 154 -13.57 -11.82 15.84
N PRO A 155 -14.86 -11.45 15.87
CA PRO A 155 -15.38 -10.44 14.96
C PRO A 155 -14.53 -9.16 15.04
N ALA A 156 -14.29 -8.57 13.89
CA ALA A 156 -13.56 -7.32 13.74
C ALA A 156 -14.40 -6.34 12.92
N GLU A 157 -14.23 -5.06 13.22
CA GLU A 157 -14.88 -4.02 12.45
C GLU A 157 -14.19 -3.81 11.10
N THR A 158 -15.00 -3.44 10.11
CA THR A 158 -14.54 -2.84 8.86
C THR A 158 -13.68 -1.61 9.17
N ILE A 159 -12.61 -1.44 8.39
CA ILE A 159 -11.69 -0.31 8.55
C ILE A 159 -12.47 0.99 8.43
N GLN A 160 -12.37 1.82 9.47
CA GLN A 160 -12.98 3.14 9.49
C GLN A 160 -12.03 4.14 8.82
N ILE A 161 -12.53 4.85 7.80
CA ILE A 161 -11.73 5.82 7.06
C ILE A 161 -11.65 7.13 7.86
N PRO A 162 -10.46 7.56 8.29
CA PRO A 162 -10.31 8.81 9.01
C PRO A 162 -10.56 10.01 8.10
N GLN A 163 -10.86 11.16 8.70
CA GLN A 163 -10.88 12.42 7.97
C GLN A 163 -9.45 12.81 7.59
N VAL A 164 -9.21 13.03 6.30
CA VAL A 164 -7.92 13.45 5.74
C VAL A 164 -7.92 14.94 5.38
N SER A 165 -6.73 15.55 5.36
CA SER A 165 -6.54 16.92 4.87
C SER A 165 -6.75 16.99 3.35
N ALA A 166 -7.38 18.07 2.89
CA ALA A 166 -7.47 18.44 1.47
C ALA A 166 -6.59 19.65 1.12
N GLU A 167 -5.69 20.05 2.02
CA GLU A 167 -4.73 21.14 1.84
C GLU A 167 -3.32 20.59 1.58
N PRO A 168 -2.64 21.03 0.49
CA PRO A 168 -1.28 20.62 0.20
C PRO A 168 -0.28 21.15 1.25
N ILE A 169 0.80 20.40 1.50
CA ILE A 169 1.90 20.83 2.38
C ILE A 169 2.60 22.09 1.85
N ASN A 170 2.63 22.27 0.53
CA ASN A 170 3.18 23.47 -0.10
C ASN A 170 2.11 24.59 -0.11
N PRO A 171 2.29 25.68 0.66
CA PRO A 171 1.32 26.78 0.68
C PRO A 171 1.21 27.51 -0.66
N ASN A 172 2.22 27.40 -1.54
CA ASN A 172 2.23 28.00 -2.88
C ASN A 172 1.70 27.05 -3.96
N ALA A 173 1.16 25.88 -3.59
CA ALA A 173 0.62 24.90 -4.53
C ALA A 173 -0.34 25.54 -5.54
N THR A 174 -0.19 25.16 -6.81
CA THR A 174 -1.02 25.71 -7.90
C THR A 174 -2.51 25.36 -7.71
N PRO A 175 -3.43 26.10 -8.35
CA PRO A 175 -4.86 25.77 -8.31
C PRO A 175 -5.16 24.33 -8.74
N GLU A 176 -4.39 23.80 -9.70
CA GLU A 176 -4.54 22.44 -10.21
C GLU A 176 -4.12 21.42 -9.14
N VAL A 177 -3.02 21.62 -8.43
CA VAL A 177 -2.64 20.74 -7.32
C VAL A 177 -3.72 20.70 -6.23
N ARG A 178 -4.28 21.86 -5.87
CA ARG A 178 -5.34 21.96 -4.87
C ARG A 178 -6.62 21.24 -5.35
N ALA A 179 -7.00 21.43 -6.61
CA ALA A 179 -8.16 20.77 -7.20
C ALA A 179 -7.98 19.24 -7.22
N LEU A 180 -6.78 18.75 -7.59
CA LEU A 180 -6.46 17.33 -7.56
C LEU A 180 -6.56 16.77 -6.14
N LEU A 181 -5.92 17.40 -5.16
CA LEU A 181 -5.96 16.90 -3.77
C LEU A 181 -7.38 16.90 -3.18
N GLN A 182 -8.18 17.94 -3.47
CA GLN A 182 -9.58 17.99 -3.07
C GLN A 182 -10.39 16.85 -3.71
N PHE A 183 -10.18 16.56 -4.99
CA PHE A 183 -10.81 15.42 -5.65
C PHE A 183 -10.41 14.10 -4.99
N LEU A 184 -9.12 13.89 -4.70
CA LEU A 184 -8.64 12.69 -4.04
C LEU A 184 -9.27 12.55 -2.64
N ALA A 185 -9.26 13.61 -1.84
CA ALA A 185 -9.86 13.62 -0.51
C ALA A 185 -11.39 13.38 -0.53
N ALA A 186 -12.10 13.91 -1.53
CA ALA A 186 -13.54 13.73 -1.66
C ALA A 186 -13.94 12.27 -1.98
N ASN A 187 -13.06 11.55 -2.67
CA ASN A 187 -13.27 10.17 -3.11
C ASN A 187 -12.61 9.13 -2.19
N PHE A 188 -11.60 9.50 -1.40
CA PHE A 188 -10.92 8.60 -0.48
C PHE A 188 -11.92 7.94 0.48
N GLY A 189 -11.83 6.60 0.60
CA GLY A 189 -12.78 5.81 1.38
C GLY A 189 -14.10 5.48 0.67
N LYS A 190 -14.39 6.05 -0.51
CA LYS A 190 -15.68 5.90 -1.21
C LYS A 190 -15.55 5.29 -2.60
N ARG A 191 -14.49 5.62 -3.31
CA ARG A 191 -14.21 5.22 -4.69
C ARG A 191 -12.72 4.96 -4.84
N ILE A 192 -12.36 4.08 -5.77
CA ILE A 192 -10.97 3.72 -6.06
C ILE A 192 -10.63 4.18 -7.47
N ILE A 193 -9.57 4.97 -7.63
CA ILE A 193 -9.14 5.46 -8.95
C ILE A 193 -8.32 4.36 -9.64
N ALA A 194 -8.70 4.01 -10.87
CA ALA A 194 -7.94 3.05 -11.66
C ALA A 194 -6.67 3.69 -12.21
N GLY A 195 -5.51 3.13 -11.88
CA GLY A 195 -4.21 3.54 -12.39
C GLY A 195 -3.49 2.44 -13.17
N GLN A 196 -2.63 2.85 -14.09
CA GLN A 196 -1.74 1.95 -14.83
C GLN A 196 -0.39 2.62 -15.04
N GLN A 197 0.70 1.91 -14.73
CA GLN A 197 2.04 2.30 -15.12
C GLN A 197 2.28 2.01 -16.61
N GLU A 198 2.89 2.95 -17.33
CA GLU A 198 3.43 2.72 -18.68
C GLU A 198 4.96 2.67 -18.68
N TYR A 199 5.52 2.09 -19.75
CA TYR A 199 6.96 2.10 -19.99
C TYR A 199 7.32 3.06 -21.13
N ASN A 200 8.14 4.08 -20.81
CA ASN A 200 8.72 5.07 -21.74
C ASN A 200 7.67 5.93 -22.48
N GLY A 201 6.38 5.91 -22.11
CA GLY A 201 5.31 6.80 -22.60
C GLY A 201 4.98 6.77 -24.11
N ARG A 202 5.82 6.12 -24.93
CA ARG A 202 5.79 6.27 -26.39
C ARG A 202 4.70 5.47 -27.09
N LEU A 203 4.44 4.25 -26.60
CA LEU A 203 3.55 3.30 -27.26
C LEU A 203 2.27 3.02 -26.50
N MET A 204 2.15 3.50 -25.26
CA MET A 204 0.96 3.37 -24.41
C MET A 204 0.38 1.94 -24.46
N ARG A 205 1.26 0.93 -24.30
CA ARG A 205 0.94 -0.46 -24.65
C ARG A 205 -0.08 -1.05 -23.68
N ASP A 206 0.02 -0.69 -22.41
CA ASP A 206 -0.70 -1.33 -21.33
C ASP A 206 -2.07 -0.69 -21.11
N THR A 207 -2.16 0.64 -21.18
CA THR A 207 -3.43 1.39 -21.29
C THR A 207 -4.22 0.99 -22.53
N THR A 208 -3.56 0.80 -23.69
CA THR A 208 -4.21 0.29 -24.91
C THR A 208 -4.71 -1.14 -24.74
N TYR A 209 -3.93 -2.00 -24.06
CA TYR A 209 -4.35 -3.35 -23.72
C TYR A 209 -5.61 -3.34 -22.85
N ILE A 210 -5.62 -2.55 -21.77
CA ILE A 210 -6.78 -2.40 -20.88
C ILE A 210 -8.01 -1.94 -21.66
N LYS A 211 -7.89 -0.91 -22.51
CA LYS A 211 -9.00 -0.42 -23.34
C LYS A 211 -9.57 -1.49 -24.25
N ARG A 212 -8.72 -2.31 -24.86
CA ARG A 212 -9.15 -3.41 -25.72
C ARG A 212 -9.91 -4.49 -24.95
N ILE A 213 -9.49 -4.79 -23.72
CA ILE A 213 -10.10 -5.86 -22.90
C ILE A 213 -11.39 -5.40 -22.23
N THR A 214 -11.40 -4.18 -21.70
CA THR A 214 -12.42 -3.67 -20.77
C THR A 214 -13.38 -2.66 -21.39
N GLY A 215 -13.00 -2.03 -22.50
CA GLY A 215 -13.69 -0.87 -23.08
C GLY A 215 -13.44 0.45 -22.34
N LYS A 216 -12.64 0.44 -21.26
CA LYS A 216 -12.34 1.59 -20.40
C LYS A 216 -10.85 1.90 -20.40
N GLU A 217 -10.48 3.12 -20.00
CA GLU A 217 -9.09 3.52 -19.78
C GLU A 217 -8.91 3.90 -18.30
N PRO A 218 -7.72 3.67 -17.71
CA PRO A 218 -7.45 4.08 -16.34
C PRO A 218 -7.60 5.60 -16.20
N ALA A 219 -8.01 6.08 -15.03
CA ALA A 219 -8.08 7.51 -14.74
C ALA A 219 -6.68 8.10 -14.48
N LEU A 220 -5.78 7.31 -13.91
CA LEU A 220 -4.42 7.70 -13.53
C LEU A 220 -3.38 7.01 -14.43
N LEU A 221 -2.43 7.78 -14.93
CA LEU A 221 -1.28 7.28 -15.69
C LEU A 221 0.00 7.42 -14.88
N GLY A 222 0.65 6.29 -14.63
CA GLY A 222 1.98 6.21 -14.01
C GLY A 222 3.09 6.24 -15.05
N LEU A 223 4.10 7.04 -14.78
CA LEU A 223 5.26 7.30 -15.65
C LEU A 223 6.54 7.39 -14.82
N ASP A 224 7.70 7.45 -15.49
CA ASP A 224 9.00 7.36 -14.81
C ASP A 224 10.01 8.37 -15.37
N PHE A 225 10.71 9.08 -14.47
CA PHE A 225 11.82 9.95 -14.86
C PHE A 225 13.17 9.22 -15.04
N MET A 226 13.21 7.89 -14.90
CA MET A 226 14.42 7.05 -15.01
C MET A 226 15.34 7.45 -16.16
N ASP A 227 14.79 7.53 -17.38
CA ASP A 227 15.53 7.82 -18.62
C ASP A 227 15.87 9.30 -18.83
N TYR A 228 15.54 10.17 -17.87
CA TYR A 228 16.05 11.54 -17.78
C TYR A 228 17.21 11.68 -16.78
N SER A 229 17.53 10.64 -16.00
CA SER A 229 18.68 10.65 -15.08
C SER A 229 19.97 10.92 -15.88
N PRO A 230 20.80 11.92 -15.51
CA PRO A 230 22.00 12.26 -16.28
C PRO A 230 22.93 11.08 -16.57
N SER A 231 23.13 10.18 -15.60
CA SER A 231 23.96 8.97 -15.77
C SER A 231 23.45 8.02 -16.86
N ARG A 232 22.14 8.01 -17.15
CA ARG A 232 21.53 7.27 -18.26
C ARG A 232 21.53 8.08 -19.55
N VAL A 233 21.31 9.39 -19.48
CA VAL A 233 21.32 10.29 -20.65
C VAL A 233 22.71 10.31 -21.30
N GLU A 234 23.78 10.35 -20.48
CA GLU A 234 25.18 10.23 -20.91
C GLU A 234 25.43 8.95 -21.73
N ARG A 235 24.61 7.91 -21.52
CA ARG A 235 24.66 6.62 -22.21
C ARG A 235 23.61 6.48 -23.32
N GLY A 236 22.93 7.56 -23.67
CA GLY A 236 22.09 7.67 -24.86
C GLY A 236 20.62 7.32 -24.67
N THR A 237 20.14 7.17 -23.43
CA THR A 237 18.70 6.99 -23.17
C THR A 237 17.89 8.21 -23.60
N LYS A 238 16.61 7.97 -23.92
CA LYS A 238 15.63 8.98 -24.31
C LYS A 238 14.27 8.55 -23.77
N SER A 239 13.59 9.46 -23.09
CA SER A 239 12.22 9.27 -22.60
C SER A 239 11.22 10.11 -23.40
N HIS A 240 9.98 9.61 -23.46
CA HIS A 240 8.79 10.34 -23.95
C HIS A 240 7.73 10.46 -22.85
N ASP A 241 8.11 10.24 -21.59
CA ASP A 241 7.16 10.17 -20.48
C ASP A 241 6.55 11.55 -20.20
N VAL A 242 7.32 12.65 -20.31
CA VAL A 242 6.77 14.01 -20.18
C VAL A 242 5.75 14.30 -21.28
N GLU A 243 6.02 13.90 -22.52
CA GLU A 243 5.09 14.07 -23.64
C GLU A 243 3.81 13.26 -23.42
N ALA A 244 3.93 12.01 -22.94
CA ALA A 244 2.79 11.17 -22.60
C ALA A 244 1.94 11.77 -21.48
N ALA A 245 2.58 12.32 -20.44
CA ALA A 245 1.89 13.01 -19.34
C ALA A 245 1.08 14.22 -19.83
N LEU A 246 1.69 15.04 -20.70
CA LEU A 246 1.02 16.20 -21.29
C LEU A 246 -0.21 15.78 -22.12
N ASP A 247 -0.09 14.73 -22.92
CA ASP A 247 -1.19 14.24 -23.75
C ASP A 247 -2.28 13.55 -22.92
N TRP A 248 -1.92 12.85 -21.84
CA TRP A 248 -2.87 12.26 -20.92
C TRP A 248 -3.66 13.32 -20.16
N HIS A 249 -2.98 14.34 -19.64
CA HIS A 249 -3.62 15.42 -18.90
C HIS A 249 -4.59 16.24 -19.76
N LYS A 250 -4.28 16.48 -21.04
CA LYS A 250 -5.22 17.13 -22.00
C LYS A 250 -6.55 16.40 -22.14
N ARG A 251 -6.61 15.10 -21.80
CA ARG A 251 -7.82 14.27 -21.82
C ARG A 251 -8.55 14.27 -20.47
N GLY A 252 -8.11 15.07 -19.51
CA GLY A 252 -8.60 15.12 -18.13
C GLY A 252 -7.96 14.09 -17.20
N GLY A 253 -6.97 13.34 -17.67
CA GLY A 253 -6.32 12.29 -16.90
C GLY A 253 -5.41 12.80 -15.78
N ILE A 254 -5.29 12.01 -14.71
CA ILE A 254 -4.35 12.24 -13.61
C ILE A 254 -2.98 11.67 -14.01
N VAL A 255 -1.90 12.34 -13.64
CA VAL A 255 -0.53 11.87 -13.90
C VAL A 255 0.25 11.65 -12.61
N ALA A 256 0.97 10.54 -12.56
CA ALA A 256 1.89 10.20 -11.50
C ALA A 256 3.27 9.92 -12.08
N PHE A 257 4.31 10.39 -11.39
CA PHE A 257 5.70 10.10 -11.74
C PHE A 257 6.41 9.45 -10.57
N THR A 258 7.03 8.30 -10.84
CA THR A 258 8.12 7.77 -10.04
C THR A 258 9.46 8.19 -10.65
N TRP A 259 10.55 7.90 -9.94
CA TRP A 259 11.90 8.06 -10.48
C TRP A 259 12.79 6.91 -10.03
N HIS A 260 13.01 5.94 -10.93
CA HIS A 260 14.11 5.00 -10.76
C HIS A 260 15.44 5.73 -10.99
N TRP A 261 15.89 6.42 -9.94
CA TRP A 261 17.06 7.28 -9.99
C TRP A 261 18.31 6.44 -10.19
N ASN A 262 18.84 6.44 -11.41
CA ASN A 262 20.07 5.74 -11.73
C ASN A 262 21.24 6.52 -11.09
N ALA A 263 21.97 5.91 -10.16
CA ALA A 263 22.98 6.60 -9.36
C ALA A 263 23.91 7.47 -10.23
N PRO A 264 24.27 8.68 -9.78
CA PRO A 264 25.01 9.62 -10.61
C PRO A 264 26.41 9.14 -10.99
N LYS A 265 27.02 8.29 -10.15
CA LYS A 265 28.33 7.66 -10.34
C LYS A 265 28.38 6.28 -9.68
N GLY A 266 29.53 5.61 -9.79
CA GLY A 266 29.79 4.36 -9.06
C GLY A 266 29.12 3.12 -9.66
N LEU A 267 28.76 3.18 -10.94
CA LEU A 267 27.96 2.18 -11.65
C LEU A 267 28.78 0.96 -12.10
N GLU A 268 28.07 -0.07 -12.57
CA GLU A 268 28.66 -1.28 -13.19
C GLU A 268 29.49 -2.12 -12.19
N VAL A 269 29.05 -2.15 -10.94
CA VAL A 269 29.62 -3.01 -9.89
C VAL A 269 28.92 -4.36 -9.85
N ASN A 270 29.56 -5.36 -9.23
CA ASN A 270 29.04 -6.71 -9.04
C ASN A 270 28.56 -7.43 -10.32
N GLY A 271 29.12 -7.05 -11.47
CA GLY A 271 28.73 -7.62 -12.77
C GLY A 271 27.34 -7.18 -13.25
N ARG A 272 26.77 -6.13 -12.66
CA ARG A 272 25.53 -5.50 -13.11
C ARG A 272 25.83 -4.48 -14.20
N GLU A 273 24.88 -4.32 -15.11
CA GLU A 273 24.95 -3.34 -16.19
C GLU A 273 24.60 -1.93 -15.68
N TRP A 274 25.08 -0.88 -16.37
CA TRP A 274 24.86 0.52 -15.96
C TRP A 274 23.38 0.92 -15.88
N TRP A 275 22.53 0.28 -16.69
CA TRP A 275 21.09 0.58 -16.74
C TRP A 275 20.37 0.02 -15.50
N SER A 276 21.00 -0.86 -14.74
CA SER A 276 20.48 -1.30 -13.44
C SER A 276 20.89 -0.37 -12.29
N GLY A 277 21.51 0.76 -12.58
CA GLY A 277 22.22 1.63 -11.63
C GLY A 277 21.39 2.29 -10.52
N PHE A 278 20.08 2.08 -10.51
CA PHE A 278 19.22 2.45 -9.39
C PHE A 278 19.27 1.41 -8.25
N TYR A 279 19.65 0.16 -8.54
CA TYR A 279 19.82 -0.87 -7.52
C TYR A 279 21.10 -0.68 -6.71
N THR A 280 21.01 -0.92 -5.40
CA THR A 280 22.15 -0.98 -4.46
C THR A 280 23.22 -1.96 -4.94
N ASP A 281 22.83 -3.11 -5.50
CA ASP A 281 23.77 -4.11 -6.02
C ASP A 281 24.44 -3.71 -7.35
N ALA A 282 24.01 -2.61 -7.98
CA ALA A 282 24.54 -2.13 -9.26
C ALA A 282 25.33 -0.81 -9.14
N THR A 283 25.46 -0.28 -7.93
CA THR A 283 26.29 0.90 -7.66
C THR A 283 27.06 0.79 -6.33
N ASN A 284 28.19 1.47 -6.20
CA ASN A 284 28.87 1.70 -4.92
C ASN A 284 28.68 3.14 -4.39
N PHE A 285 27.68 3.86 -4.90
CA PHE A 285 27.34 5.20 -4.43
C PHE A 285 26.85 5.16 -2.97
N ASP A 286 27.55 5.88 -2.08
CA ASP A 286 27.23 5.93 -0.65
C ASP A 286 26.49 7.25 -0.36
N ILE A 287 25.17 7.15 -0.16
CA ILE A 287 24.34 8.34 0.06
C ILE A 287 24.64 8.99 1.41
N ALA A 288 24.98 8.22 2.44
CA ALA A 288 25.31 8.79 3.75
C ALA A 288 26.60 9.61 3.69
N ALA A 289 27.62 9.10 3.01
CA ALA A 289 28.87 9.84 2.80
C ALA A 289 28.65 11.10 1.93
N ALA A 290 27.84 10.99 0.88
CA ALA A 290 27.53 12.13 0.02
C ALA A 290 26.81 13.26 0.77
N LEU A 291 25.81 12.94 1.61
CA LEU A 291 25.06 13.93 2.38
C LEU A 291 25.87 14.55 3.53
N ALA A 292 26.81 13.81 4.10
CA ALA A 292 27.67 14.31 5.18
C ALA A 292 28.65 15.42 4.74
N ASP A 293 28.89 15.58 3.44
CA ASP A 293 29.78 16.62 2.88
C ASP A 293 29.13 17.36 1.70
N PRO A 294 28.40 18.47 1.96
CA PRO A 294 27.76 19.26 0.91
C PRO A 294 28.70 19.86 -0.14
N GLU A 295 29.99 19.98 0.16
CA GLU A 295 31.00 20.49 -0.77
C GLU A 295 31.63 19.37 -1.63
N SER A 296 31.30 18.10 -1.34
CA SER A 296 31.81 16.95 -2.09
C SER A 296 31.26 16.89 -3.52
N GLU A 297 32.03 16.28 -4.41
CA GLU A 297 31.58 15.97 -5.78
C GLU A 297 30.27 15.17 -5.78
N ASP A 298 30.09 14.28 -4.82
CA ASP A 298 28.96 13.35 -4.74
C ASP A 298 27.67 14.09 -4.43
N TYR A 299 27.73 15.04 -3.50
CA TYR A 299 26.62 15.93 -3.21
C TYR A 299 26.28 16.82 -4.41
N GLN A 300 27.29 17.38 -5.09
CA GLN A 300 27.06 18.20 -6.28
C GLN A 300 26.45 17.39 -7.44
N LEU A 301 26.80 16.11 -7.56
CA LEU A 301 26.18 15.19 -8.53
C LEU A 301 24.72 14.84 -8.16
N ILE A 302 24.40 14.70 -6.88
CA ILE A 302 23.01 14.60 -6.40
C ILE A 302 22.23 15.84 -6.85
N LEU A 303 22.74 17.05 -6.60
CA LEU A 303 22.08 18.29 -7.03
C LEU A 303 21.92 18.38 -8.55
N ARG A 304 22.94 18.00 -9.32
CA ARG A 304 22.87 17.94 -10.80
C ARG A 304 21.70 17.09 -11.27
N ASP A 305 21.55 15.91 -10.70
CA ASP A 305 20.49 14.97 -11.08
C ASP A 305 19.11 15.51 -10.72
N ILE A 306 18.95 16.07 -9.51
CA ILE A 306 17.70 16.73 -9.08
C ILE A 306 17.35 17.88 -10.02
N ASP A 307 18.33 18.72 -10.36
CA ASP A 307 18.14 19.86 -11.25
C ASP A 307 17.76 19.41 -12.68
N ALA A 308 18.29 18.29 -13.16
CA ALA A 308 17.90 17.71 -14.46
C ALA A 308 16.43 17.24 -14.47
N ILE A 309 15.95 16.65 -13.38
CA ILE A 309 14.55 16.27 -13.22
C ILE A 309 13.66 17.51 -13.04
N ALA A 310 14.15 18.53 -12.32
CA ALA A 310 13.43 19.80 -12.15
C ALA A 310 13.10 20.46 -13.50
N VAL A 311 13.99 20.36 -14.50
CA VAL A 311 13.71 20.83 -15.87
C VAL A 311 12.47 20.14 -16.45
N GLN A 312 12.31 18.83 -16.24
CA GLN A 312 11.15 18.08 -16.76
C GLN A 312 9.87 18.39 -16.00
N LEU A 313 9.93 18.44 -14.67
CA LEU A 313 8.81 18.85 -13.82
C LEU A 313 8.36 20.28 -14.14
N LYS A 314 9.29 21.18 -14.47
CA LYS A 314 8.98 22.55 -14.88
C LYS A 314 8.19 22.60 -16.18
N ARG A 315 8.49 21.72 -17.15
CA ARG A 315 7.69 21.60 -18.39
C ARG A 315 6.25 21.21 -18.10
N LEU A 316 6.02 20.33 -17.12
CA LEU A 316 4.67 19.94 -16.68
C LEU A 316 3.99 21.10 -15.95
N GLN A 317 4.69 21.81 -15.07
CA GLN A 317 4.17 22.99 -14.38
C GLN A 317 3.74 24.09 -15.36
N ASP A 318 4.59 24.39 -16.34
CA ASP A 318 4.31 25.44 -17.33
C ASP A 318 3.13 25.10 -18.24
N ALA A 319 2.76 23.81 -18.31
CA ALA A 319 1.57 23.32 -18.99
C ALA A 319 0.35 23.14 -18.06
N GLY A 320 0.44 23.57 -16.80
CA GLY A 320 -0.65 23.46 -15.81
C GLY A 320 -0.91 22.04 -15.31
N VAL A 321 0.04 21.11 -15.46
CA VAL A 321 -0.17 19.70 -15.08
C VAL A 321 0.19 19.49 -13.60
N PRO A 322 -0.77 19.13 -12.73
CA PRO A 322 -0.47 18.68 -11.38
C PRO A 322 0.08 17.24 -11.42
N VAL A 323 1.09 16.96 -10.60
CA VAL A 323 1.82 15.69 -10.60
C VAL A 323 1.76 15.03 -9.24
N LEU A 324 1.30 13.78 -9.19
CA LEU A 324 1.55 12.89 -8.05
C LEU A 324 3.03 12.47 -8.10
N TRP A 325 3.86 13.13 -7.31
CA TRP A 325 5.31 12.99 -7.32
C TRP A 325 5.77 12.00 -6.25
N ARG A 326 6.24 10.82 -6.68
CA ARG A 326 6.65 9.71 -5.82
C ARG A 326 8.14 9.38 -5.99
N PRO A 327 9.07 10.25 -5.56
CA PRO A 327 10.51 9.96 -5.60
C PRO A 327 10.91 8.98 -4.50
N LEU A 328 12.12 8.43 -4.59
CA LEU A 328 12.73 7.60 -3.54
C LEU A 328 11.83 6.44 -3.07
N HIS A 329 11.09 5.82 -4.00
CA HIS A 329 10.12 4.77 -3.68
C HIS A 329 10.80 3.51 -3.14
N GLU A 330 10.04 2.70 -2.39
CA GLU A 330 10.47 1.44 -1.79
C GLU A 330 11.74 1.54 -0.93
N ALA A 331 12.00 2.70 -0.33
CA ALA A 331 13.25 2.98 0.38
C ALA A 331 13.54 1.95 1.50
N GLU A 332 12.50 1.52 2.23
CA GLU A 332 12.64 0.57 3.35
C GLU A 332 13.15 -0.81 2.93
N GLY A 333 13.01 -1.18 1.66
CA GLY A 333 13.52 -2.43 1.12
C GLY A 333 15.04 -2.46 0.95
N GLY A 334 15.70 -1.30 0.89
CA GLY A 334 17.16 -1.16 0.78
C GLY A 334 17.78 -1.65 -0.53
N TRP A 335 16.98 -2.17 -1.47
CA TRP A 335 17.44 -2.64 -2.77
C TRP A 335 17.75 -1.50 -3.75
N PHE A 336 17.25 -0.29 -3.49
CA PHE A 336 17.65 0.92 -4.20
C PHE A 336 18.66 1.74 -3.40
N TRP A 337 19.58 2.41 -4.10
CA TRP A 337 20.73 3.05 -3.45
C TRP A 337 20.34 4.14 -2.43
N TRP A 338 19.18 4.80 -2.60
CA TRP A 338 18.67 5.80 -1.66
C TRP A 338 18.20 5.21 -0.32
N GLY A 339 17.93 3.90 -0.26
CA GLY A 339 17.62 3.17 0.96
C GLY A 339 18.79 2.36 1.53
N ALA A 340 19.94 2.32 0.85
CA ALA A 340 21.04 1.40 1.20
C ALA A 340 21.69 1.69 2.56
N ASN A 341 21.68 2.94 3.01
CA ASN A 341 22.32 3.37 4.26
C ASN A 341 21.32 3.60 5.41
N GLY A 342 20.13 3.01 5.32
CA GLY A 342 19.09 3.08 6.35
C GLY A 342 18.22 4.34 6.29
N PRO A 343 17.34 4.53 7.29
CA PRO A 343 16.25 5.51 7.24
C PRO A 343 16.72 6.97 7.31
N GLU A 344 17.74 7.29 8.11
CA GLU A 344 18.14 8.70 8.32
C GLU A 344 18.69 9.36 7.04
N PRO A 345 19.65 8.76 6.30
CA PRO A 345 20.10 9.33 5.03
C PRO A 345 18.97 9.45 3.99
N CYS A 346 18.03 8.49 3.97
CA CYS A 346 16.88 8.55 3.08
C CYS A 346 15.96 9.75 3.40
N LYS A 347 15.64 9.96 4.69
CA LYS A 347 14.85 11.11 5.14
C LYS A 347 15.53 12.44 4.86
N GLU A 348 16.86 12.51 5.00
CA GLU A 348 17.64 13.69 4.64
C GLU A 348 17.61 13.95 3.12
N LEU A 349 17.75 12.92 2.29
CA LEU A 349 17.63 13.04 0.83
C LEU A 349 16.22 13.47 0.39
N TRP A 350 15.17 12.94 1.05
CA TRP A 350 13.78 13.37 0.80
C TRP A 350 13.61 14.86 1.07
N LYS A 351 14.11 15.35 2.20
CA LYS A 351 14.05 16.78 2.55
C LYS A 351 14.87 17.62 1.59
N LEU A 352 16.04 17.15 1.16
CA LEU A 352 16.84 17.80 0.12
C LEU A 352 16.06 17.94 -1.20
N LEU A 353 15.41 16.87 -1.65
CA LEU A 353 14.52 16.91 -2.82
C LEU A 353 13.42 17.96 -2.63
N TYR A 354 12.76 17.97 -1.47
CA TYR A 354 11.69 18.93 -1.18
C TYR A 354 12.18 20.37 -1.26
N HIS A 355 13.26 20.71 -0.54
CA HIS A 355 13.83 22.06 -0.56
C HIS A 355 14.32 22.45 -1.97
N ARG A 356 14.97 21.52 -2.69
CA ARG A 356 15.51 21.82 -4.02
C ARG A 356 14.39 22.00 -5.06
N LEU A 357 13.39 21.11 -5.10
CA LEU A 357 12.31 21.16 -6.09
C LEU A 357 11.25 22.20 -5.74
N THR A 358 10.74 22.19 -4.51
CA THR A 358 9.62 23.04 -4.10
C THR A 358 10.07 24.48 -3.82
N GLU A 359 11.16 24.67 -3.06
CA GLU A 359 11.55 26.01 -2.60
C GLU A 359 12.52 26.70 -3.56
N HIS A 360 13.56 26.01 -4.01
CA HIS A 360 14.57 26.57 -4.91
C HIS A 360 14.07 26.68 -6.35
N HIS A 361 13.55 25.58 -6.94
CA HIS A 361 13.02 25.59 -8.32
C HIS A 361 11.59 26.09 -8.43
N GLN A 362 10.90 26.34 -7.31
CA GLN A 362 9.51 26.83 -7.28
C GLN A 362 8.56 25.93 -8.08
N LEU A 363 8.72 24.61 -7.95
CA LEU A 363 7.80 23.62 -8.49
C LEU A 363 6.64 23.44 -7.52
N ASN A 364 5.58 24.19 -7.80
CA ASN A 364 4.35 24.24 -7.03
C ASN A 364 3.25 23.30 -7.57
N ASN A 365 3.55 22.55 -8.64
CA ASN A 365 2.63 21.61 -9.28
C ASN A 365 2.77 20.16 -8.77
N LEU A 366 3.40 19.94 -7.61
CA LEU A 366 3.69 18.61 -7.07
C LEU A 366 2.82 18.31 -5.84
N LEU A 367 2.27 17.09 -5.79
CA LEU A 367 1.81 16.43 -4.56
C LEU A 367 2.82 15.36 -4.18
N TRP A 368 3.43 15.47 -3.00
CA TRP A 368 4.49 14.59 -2.53
C TRP A 368 3.91 13.28 -1.98
N VAL A 369 4.22 12.17 -2.66
CA VAL A 369 3.73 10.83 -2.33
C VAL A 369 4.86 10.01 -1.69
N TRP A 370 4.79 9.78 -0.38
CA TRP A 370 5.73 8.92 0.33
C TRP A 370 5.41 7.43 0.10
N ASN A 371 6.42 6.58 0.03
CA ASN A 371 6.26 5.15 -0.30
C ASN A 371 7.02 4.23 0.68
N SER A 372 6.41 4.04 1.85
CA SER A 372 6.85 3.09 2.88
C SER A 372 5.78 3.05 3.97
N ILE A 373 5.55 1.87 4.55
CA ILE A 373 4.60 1.68 5.66
C ILE A 373 5.28 1.84 7.03
N SER A 374 6.61 1.91 7.07
CA SER A 374 7.38 1.98 8.31
C SER A 374 7.47 3.40 8.87
N PRO A 375 7.03 3.63 10.13
CA PRO A 375 7.20 4.92 10.80
C PRO A 375 8.67 5.36 10.93
N GLU A 376 9.62 4.42 10.96
CA GLU A 376 11.05 4.73 11.09
C GLU A 376 11.60 5.50 9.86
N TRP A 377 11.05 5.20 8.69
CA TRP A 377 11.46 5.77 7.42
C TRP A 377 10.68 7.05 7.06
N TYR A 378 9.61 7.35 7.79
CA TYR A 378 8.73 8.47 7.49
C TYR A 378 9.42 9.84 7.65
N PRO A 379 9.46 10.70 6.61
CA PRO A 379 10.23 11.94 6.64
C PRO A 379 9.58 13.08 7.45
N GLY A 380 8.29 12.98 7.76
CA GLY A 380 7.51 13.94 8.53
C GLY A 380 6.28 14.48 7.78
N ASP A 381 5.23 14.83 8.54
CA ASP A 381 3.94 15.30 8.02
C ASP A 381 4.06 16.55 7.14
N GLU A 382 5.08 17.38 7.38
CA GLU A 382 5.37 18.63 6.69
C GLU A 382 6.03 18.45 5.32
N TYR A 383 6.48 17.23 4.99
CA TYR A 383 7.14 16.90 3.73
C TYR A 383 6.37 15.88 2.87
N VAL A 384 5.15 15.50 3.28
CA VAL A 384 4.35 14.45 2.62
C VAL A 384 2.89 14.89 2.47
N ASP A 385 2.35 14.84 1.26
CA ASP A 385 0.91 15.07 1.01
C ASP A 385 0.11 13.76 1.15
N ILE A 386 0.64 12.68 0.57
CA ILE A 386 -0.04 11.38 0.43
C ILE A 386 0.93 10.27 0.83
N VAL A 387 0.41 9.21 1.45
CA VAL A 387 1.19 8.02 1.80
C VAL A 387 0.80 6.85 0.92
N SER A 388 1.76 5.98 0.62
CA SER A 388 1.55 4.84 -0.25
C SER A 388 2.45 3.67 0.10
N CYS A 389 2.16 2.53 -0.51
CA CYS A 389 3.04 1.37 -0.54
C CYS A 389 2.89 0.64 -1.87
N ASP A 390 3.85 -0.23 -2.15
CA ASP A 390 3.91 -1.05 -3.36
C ASP A 390 3.65 -2.51 -2.96
N ILE A 391 2.64 -3.14 -3.58
CA ILE A 391 2.13 -4.45 -3.15
C ILE A 391 2.20 -5.47 -4.29
N TYR A 392 3.12 -6.41 -4.16
CA TYR A 392 3.29 -7.53 -5.09
C TYR A 392 3.00 -8.85 -4.38
N THR A 393 1.78 -9.36 -4.57
CA THR A 393 1.30 -10.66 -4.06
C THR A 393 1.66 -11.80 -5.02
N GLN A 394 0.97 -12.94 -4.96
CA GLN A 394 1.12 -13.97 -5.99
C GLN A 394 0.33 -13.57 -7.25
N PRO A 395 0.74 -14.03 -8.46
CA PRO A 395 -0.07 -13.86 -9.66
C PRO A 395 -1.51 -14.34 -9.44
N LEU A 396 -2.49 -13.58 -9.95
CA LEU A 396 -3.93 -13.87 -9.82
C LEU A 396 -4.46 -13.81 -8.37
N SER A 397 -3.72 -13.17 -7.45
CA SER A 397 -4.22 -12.85 -6.11
C SER A 397 -4.74 -11.40 -6.07
N TYR A 398 -6.02 -11.23 -5.72
CA TYR A 398 -6.74 -9.96 -5.78
C TYR A 398 -7.15 -9.40 -4.41
N GLY A 399 -6.50 -9.85 -3.34
CA GLY A 399 -6.77 -9.37 -1.98
C GLY A 399 -6.49 -7.87 -1.83
N PRO A 400 -7.26 -7.13 -1.00
CA PRO A 400 -7.12 -5.68 -0.89
C PRO A 400 -6.05 -5.22 0.09
N SER A 401 -5.23 -6.12 0.65
CA SER A 401 -4.15 -5.80 1.60
C SER A 401 -4.56 -4.86 2.74
N PRO A 402 -5.57 -5.24 3.56
CA PRO A 402 -6.12 -4.37 4.59
C PRO A 402 -5.11 -3.99 5.67
N ALA A 403 -4.16 -4.87 6.00
CA ALA A 403 -3.16 -4.61 7.03
C ALA A 403 -2.18 -3.49 6.62
N GLU A 404 -1.73 -3.49 5.37
CA GLU A 404 -0.90 -2.42 4.81
C GLU A 404 -1.67 -1.10 4.75
N PHE A 405 -2.97 -1.15 4.41
CA PHE A 405 -3.83 0.03 4.41
C PHE A 405 -3.96 0.65 5.80
N GLU A 406 -4.26 -0.15 6.83
CA GLU A 406 -4.37 0.32 8.22
C GLU A 406 -3.07 0.97 8.71
N ARG A 407 -1.91 0.36 8.43
CA ARG A 407 -0.60 0.95 8.80
C ARG A 407 -0.37 2.31 8.17
N LEU A 408 -0.82 2.51 6.93
CA LEU A 408 -0.72 3.81 6.26
C LEU A 408 -1.69 4.84 6.83
N LEU A 409 -2.89 4.44 7.27
CA LEU A 409 -3.82 5.34 7.95
C LEU A 409 -3.26 5.86 9.28
N GLU A 410 -2.42 5.04 9.94
CA GLU A 410 -1.75 5.34 11.20
C GLU A 410 -0.36 5.99 11.01
N LEU A 411 0.09 6.19 9.77
CA LEU A 411 1.42 6.73 9.48
C LEU A 411 1.44 8.26 9.65
N GLY A 412 2.31 8.73 10.55
CA GLY A 412 2.45 10.16 10.85
C GLY A 412 1.55 10.62 12.00
N GLU A 413 1.51 11.93 12.26
CA GLU A 413 0.66 12.48 13.33
C GLU A 413 -0.76 12.75 12.86
N ARG A 414 -0.95 12.92 11.55
CA ARG A 414 -2.23 13.24 10.93
C ARG A 414 -2.55 12.23 9.82
N PRO A 415 -3.76 11.65 9.80
CA PRO A 415 -4.16 10.77 8.71
C PRO A 415 -4.04 11.45 7.35
N LYS A 416 -3.38 10.75 6.42
CA LYS A 416 -3.21 11.18 5.03
C LYS A 416 -4.00 10.25 4.11
N ILE A 417 -4.24 10.71 2.89
CA ILE A 417 -4.75 9.83 1.83
C ILE A 417 -3.76 8.68 1.66
N SER A 418 -4.27 7.44 1.58
CA SER A 418 -3.46 6.23 1.45
C SER A 418 -3.70 5.57 0.09
N ALA A 419 -2.64 5.19 -0.60
CA ALA A 419 -2.70 4.65 -1.95
C ALA A 419 -1.84 3.41 -2.17
N MET A 420 -2.29 2.54 -3.07
CA MET A 420 -1.52 1.42 -3.56
C MET A 420 -0.78 1.92 -4.82
N ALA A 421 0.42 2.47 -4.62
CA ALA A 421 1.13 3.23 -5.65
C ALA A 421 1.76 2.33 -6.71
N GLU A 422 2.06 1.08 -6.38
CA GLU A 422 2.26 0.01 -7.34
C GLU A 422 1.54 -1.25 -6.88
N ASN A 423 1.09 -2.06 -7.84
CA ASN A 423 0.62 -3.40 -7.53
C ASN A 423 0.81 -4.41 -8.66
N GLY A 424 0.84 -5.68 -8.24
CA GLY A 424 0.68 -6.83 -9.12
C GLY A 424 -0.78 -7.08 -9.48
N GLY A 425 -1.43 -7.97 -8.74
CA GLY A 425 -2.88 -8.19 -8.85
C GLY A 425 -3.65 -6.94 -8.44
N ILE A 426 -4.69 -6.58 -9.20
CA ILE A 426 -5.56 -5.44 -8.90
C ILE A 426 -6.50 -5.85 -7.77
N PRO A 427 -6.62 -5.07 -6.69
CA PRO A 427 -7.50 -5.42 -5.59
C PRO A 427 -8.95 -5.52 -6.05
N ASP A 428 -9.62 -6.58 -5.62
CA ASP A 428 -11.05 -6.80 -5.79
C ASP A 428 -11.84 -5.66 -5.12
N PRO A 429 -12.66 -4.88 -5.86
CA PRO A 429 -13.40 -3.76 -5.28
C PRO A 429 -14.45 -4.16 -4.24
N ASP A 430 -15.07 -5.34 -4.36
CA ASP A 430 -16.04 -5.84 -3.40
C ASP A 430 -15.31 -6.26 -2.11
N ALA A 431 -14.16 -6.92 -2.23
CA ALA A 431 -13.32 -7.22 -1.08
C ALA A 431 -12.82 -5.93 -0.41
N ALA A 432 -12.30 -4.97 -1.20
CA ALA A 432 -11.86 -3.67 -0.67
C ALA A 432 -12.97 -2.97 0.13
N GLN A 433 -14.20 -2.96 -0.39
CA GLN A 433 -15.36 -2.43 0.32
C GLN A 433 -15.69 -3.22 1.59
N ALA A 434 -15.68 -4.56 1.52
CA ALA A 434 -15.98 -5.41 2.66
C ALA A 434 -15.00 -5.19 3.82
N TYR A 435 -13.69 -5.14 3.53
CA TYR A 435 -12.66 -4.85 4.53
C TYR A 435 -12.60 -3.38 4.96
N GLY A 436 -13.12 -2.46 4.14
CA GLY A 436 -12.92 -1.01 4.31
C GLY A 436 -11.55 -0.54 3.83
N ALA A 437 -10.78 -1.42 3.18
CA ALA A 437 -9.48 -1.12 2.56
C ALA A 437 -9.65 -0.34 1.25
N MET A 438 -10.31 0.82 1.36
CA MET A 438 -10.71 1.66 0.24
C MET A 438 -9.57 2.62 -0.16
N TRP A 439 -8.54 2.03 -0.76
CA TRP A 439 -7.39 2.73 -1.35
C TRP A 439 -7.80 3.90 -2.25
N SER A 440 -7.06 5.01 -2.20
CA SER A 440 -7.32 6.17 -3.08
C SER A 440 -7.20 5.79 -4.55
N TRP A 441 -6.15 5.05 -4.90
CA TRP A 441 -5.96 4.44 -6.21
C TRP A 441 -5.19 3.14 -6.08
N PHE A 442 -5.30 2.31 -7.11
CA PHE A 442 -4.33 1.27 -7.44
C PHE A 442 -3.56 1.69 -8.69
N MET A 443 -2.34 1.20 -8.90
CA MET A 443 -1.59 1.44 -10.13
C MET A 443 -0.77 0.21 -10.51
N THR A 444 -1.34 -0.60 -11.41
CA THR A 444 -0.71 -1.86 -11.79
C THR A 444 0.57 -1.63 -12.58
N TRP A 445 1.62 -2.39 -12.25
CA TRP A 445 2.89 -2.32 -12.98
C TRP A 445 2.73 -2.76 -14.43
N ASN A 446 3.68 -2.36 -15.28
CA ASN A 446 3.57 -2.52 -16.73
C ASN A 446 3.87 -3.95 -17.21
N GLY A 447 3.65 -4.20 -18.50
CA GLY A 447 4.09 -5.40 -19.19
C GLY A 447 3.46 -6.70 -18.67
N ASP A 448 4.31 -7.66 -18.31
CA ASP A 448 3.88 -9.01 -17.92
C ASP A 448 3.17 -9.01 -16.56
N ILE A 449 3.47 -8.05 -15.68
CA ILE A 449 2.73 -7.92 -14.41
C ILE A 449 1.24 -7.67 -14.67
N LEU A 450 0.91 -6.71 -15.55
CA LEU A 450 -0.48 -6.48 -15.94
C LEU A 450 -1.13 -7.73 -16.54
N ARG A 451 -0.41 -8.50 -17.38
CA ARG A 451 -1.01 -9.54 -18.23
C ARG A 451 -1.07 -10.91 -17.58
N ASP A 452 -0.10 -11.23 -16.74
CA ASP A 452 0.06 -12.55 -16.14
C ASP A 452 -0.53 -12.60 -14.73
N TRP A 453 -0.67 -11.44 -14.06
CA TRP A 453 -1.18 -11.36 -12.70
C TRP A 453 -2.64 -10.93 -12.63
N ASN A 454 -3.21 -10.46 -13.74
CA ASN A 454 -4.60 -10.03 -13.84
C ASN A 454 -5.24 -10.66 -15.06
N ASP A 455 -6.12 -11.65 -14.83
CA ASP A 455 -6.85 -12.25 -15.92
C ASP A 455 -7.85 -11.25 -16.54
N SER A 456 -8.25 -11.54 -17.79
CA SER A 456 -9.12 -10.64 -18.54
C SER A 456 -10.54 -10.52 -17.97
N GLU A 457 -11.03 -11.50 -17.21
CA GLU A 457 -12.34 -11.40 -16.56
C GLU A 457 -12.28 -10.46 -15.36
N HIS A 458 -11.25 -10.61 -14.52
CA HIS A 458 -10.98 -9.70 -13.42
C HIS A 458 -10.80 -8.26 -13.90
N LEU A 459 -9.99 -8.03 -14.94
CA LEU A 459 -9.82 -6.70 -15.53
C LEU A 459 -11.17 -6.09 -15.97
N ARG A 460 -12.03 -6.87 -16.66
CA ARG A 460 -13.35 -6.37 -17.07
C ARG A 460 -14.23 -6.04 -15.88
N ARG A 461 -14.21 -6.88 -14.85
CA ARG A 461 -15.00 -6.67 -13.63
C ARG A 461 -14.57 -5.40 -12.92
N VAL A 462 -13.28 -5.24 -12.63
CA VAL A 462 -12.75 -4.07 -11.92
C VAL A 462 -13.03 -2.78 -12.68
N TYR A 463 -12.67 -2.71 -13.96
CA TYR A 463 -12.81 -1.46 -14.74
C TYR A 463 -14.27 -1.05 -15.00
N ASN A 464 -15.23 -1.96 -14.89
CA ASN A 464 -16.65 -1.66 -14.99
C ASN A 464 -17.36 -1.63 -13.62
N HIS A 465 -16.61 -1.74 -12.53
CA HIS A 465 -17.18 -1.74 -11.19
C HIS A 465 -17.63 -0.33 -10.77
N PRO A 466 -18.82 -0.16 -10.13
CA PRO A 466 -19.32 1.15 -9.73
C PRO A 466 -18.46 1.88 -8.69
N LEU A 467 -17.58 1.18 -7.97
CA LEU A 467 -16.62 1.83 -7.05
C LEU A 467 -15.38 2.37 -7.77
N VAL A 468 -15.10 1.92 -8.99
CA VAL A 468 -13.86 2.26 -9.70
C VAL A 468 -14.07 3.48 -10.58
N ILE A 469 -13.13 4.44 -10.51
CA ILE A 469 -13.12 5.64 -11.35
C ILE A 469 -12.17 5.39 -12.52
N THR A 470 -12.72 5.47 -13.73
CA THR A 470 -12.02 5.37 -15.00
C THR A 470 -11.94 6.74 -15.68
N LEU A 471 -11.13 6.89 -16.74
CA LEU A 471 -10.90 8.18 -17.39
C LEU A 471 -12.19 8.89 -17.83
N ASP A 472 -13.17 8.14 -18.33
CA ASP A 472 -14.46 8.69 -18.79
C ASP A 472 -15.35 9.22 -17.66
N GLN A 473 -14.99 8.97 -16.40
CA GLN A 473 -15.68 9.46 -15.21
C GLN A 473 -14.97 10.66 -14.57
N LEU A 474 -13.80 11.06 -15.08
CA LEU A 474 -13.12 12.28 -14.63
C LEU A 474 -13.78 13.49 -15.29
N GLU A 475 -14.57 14.25 -14.52
CA GLU A 475 -15.08 15.57 -14.95
C GLU A 475 -14.07 16.71 -14.70
N LEU A 476 -12.95 16.39 -14.06
CA LEU A 476 -11.91 17.35 -13.74
C LEU A 476 -11.34 17.96 -15.03
N TRP A 477 -11.04 19.25 -14.98
CA TRP A 477 -10.28 20.01 -16.00
C TRP A 477 -11.06 20.51 -17.23
N SER A 478 -12.35 20.21 -17.40
CA SER A 478 -13.08 20.65 -18.59
C SER A 478 -13.58 22.12 -18.57
N ASN A 479 -13.45 22.87 -17.46
CA ASN A 479 -13.96 24.26 -17.36
C ASN A 479 -13.19 25.20 -16.38
N LEU A 480 -11.86 25.09 -16.24
CA LEU A 480 -11.05 26.12 -15.57
C LEU A 480 -10.33 27.02 -16.58
#